data_AF-A0A3D0NKH2-F1
#
_entry.id   AF-A0A3D0NKH2-F1
#
_cell.length_a   1.000
_cell.length_b   1.000
_cell.length_c   1.000
_cell.angle_alpha   90.00
_cell.angle_beta   90.00
_cell.angle_gamma   90.00
#
_symmetry.space_group_name_H-M   'P 1'
#
loop_
_entity.id
_entity.type
_entity.pdbx_description
1 polymer ?
#
loop_
_entity_poly.entity_id
_entity_poly.type
_entity_poly.pdbx_seq_one_letter_code
_entity_poly.pdbx_strand_id
1 'polypeptide(L)'
;YLFDETQEIAKKYGAGYTPECFVLNKERQVIYMGAMDDSPDAEKVKTQYVELAVAAAQAGKLPTKQETVAIGCRIRIERSRRNRSGGK
;
A
#
# COMPACT_ATOMS: atom_id res chain seq x y z
N TYR A 1 10.60 9.60 -12.22
CA TYR A 1 9.37 8.78 -12.32
C TYR A 1 9.78 7.31 -12.34
N LEU A 2 8.99 6.42 -11.75
CA LEU A 2 9.23 4.97 -11.72
C LEU A 2 8.04 4.25 -12.35
N PHE A 3 8.29 3.11 -13.00
CA PHE A 3 7.26 2.28 -13.63
C PHE A 3 7.56 0.80 -13.36
N ASP A 4 6.59 0.07 -12.80
CA ASP A 4 6.69 -1.36 -12.48
C ASP A 4 6.09 -2.19 -13.61
N GLU A 5 6.84 -2.32 -14.71
CA GLU A 5 6.38 -2.99 -15.95
C GLU A 5 5.97 -4.45 -15.72
N THR A 6 6.72 -5.18 -14.90
CA THR A 6 6.47 -6.60 -14.60
C THR A 6 5.43 -6.82 -13.49
N GLN A 7 5.04 -5.74 -12.79
CA GLN A 7 4.18 -5.76 -11.62
C GLN A 7 4.74 -6.60 -10.46
N GLU A 8 6.03 -6.94 -10.49
CA GLU A 8 6.66 -7.77 -9.47
C GLU A 8 6.80 -7.03 -8.14
N ILE A 9 7.04 -5.71 -8.19
CA ILE A 9 7.21 -4.91 -6.98
C ILE A 9 5.87 -4.82 -6.27
N ALA A 10 4.79 -4.50 -6.98
CA ALA A 10 3.44 -4.49 -6.41
C ALA A 10 3.07 -5.86 -5.78
N LYS A 11 3.37 -6.97 -6.46
CA LYS A 11 3.13 -8.33 -5.94
C LYS A 11 3.96 -8.64 -4.70
N LYS A 12 5.25 -8.27 -4.67
CA LYS A 12 6.16 -8.51 -3.53
C LYS A 12 5.74 -7.72 -2.29
N TYR A 13 5.24 -6.51 -2.48
CA TYR A 13 4.69 -5.69 -1.39
C TYR A 13 3.27 -6.10 -0.99
N GLY A 14 2.60 -6.95 -1.78
CA GLY A 14 1.19 -7.29 -1.56
C GLY A 14 0.22 -6.15 -1.87
N ALA A 15 0.65 -5.14 -2.63
CA ALA A 15 -0.18 -3.99 -2.98
C ALA A 15 -1.38 -4.42 -3.83
N GLY A 16 -2.56 -3.95 -3.46
CA GLY A 16 -3.83 -4.25 -4.12
C GLY A 16 -4.60 -3.02 -4.59
N TYR A 17 -4.33 -1.85 -4.04
CA TYR A 17 -5.08 -0.62 -4.29
C TYR A 17 -4.17 0.56 -4.64
N THR A 18 -4.78 1.58 -5.26
CA THR A 18 -4.16 2.87 -5.56
C THR A 18 -5.10 3.99 -5.12
N PRO A 19 -4.71 4.85 -4.16
CA PRO A 19 -3.44 4.82 -3.42
C PRO A 19 -3.41 3.73 -2.33
N GLU A 20 -2.22 3.17 -2.09
CA GLU A 20 -1.88 2.33 -0.95
C GLU A 20 -0.43 2.65 -0.54
N CYS A 21 -0.22 2.95 0.74
CA CYS A 21 1.02 3.49 1.26
C CYS A 21 1.73 2.48 2.17
N PHE A 22 3.06 2.44 2.08
CA PHE A 22 3.92 1.62 2.95
C PHE A 22 4.99 2.53 3.56
N VAL A 23 5.06 2.62 4.89
CA VAL A 23 6.11 3.39 5.59
C VAL A 23 7.10 2.43 6.21
N LEU A 24 8.38 2.66 5.94
CA LEU A 24 9.48 1.84 6.45
C LEU A 24 10.27 2.61 7.51
N ASN A 25 10.72 1.90 8.56
CA ASN A 25 11.66 2.43 9.55
C ASN A 25 13.13 2.40 9.03
N LYS A 26 14.08 2.79 9.88
CA LYS A 26 15.51 2.83 9.55
C LYS A 26 16.07 1.45 9.19
N GLU A 27 15.48 0.40 9.75
CA GLU A 27 15.82 -1.01 9.52
C GLU A 27 15.17 -1.57 8.25
N ARG A 28 14.46 -0.74 7.48
CA ARG A 28 13.68 -1.10 6.28
C ARG A 28 12.56 -2.11 6.54
N GLN A 29 12.01 -2.09 7.74
CA GLN A 29 10.82 -2.85 8.10
C GLN A 29 9.58 -2.00 7.85
N VAL A 30 8.54 -2.58 7.25
CA VAL A 30 7.24 -1.91 7.10
C VAL A 30 6.61 -1.76 8.49
N ILE A 31 6.41 -0.51 8.92
CA ILE A 31 5.76 -0.18 10.21
C ILE A 31 4.35 0.38 10.02
N TYR A 32 3.99 0.70 8.77
CA TYR A 32 2.64 1.11 8.40
C TYR A 32 2.29 0.66 6.97
N MET A 33 1.07 0.17 6.79
CA MET A 33 0.50 -0.20 5.49
C MET A 33 -0.97 0.25 5.43
N GLY A 34 -1.39 0.91 4.34
CA GLY A 34 -2.81 1.20 4.13
C GLY A 34 -3.12 2.51 3.42
N ALA A 35 -4.22 3.15 3.80
CA ALA A 35 -4.66 4.42 3.25
C ALA A 35 -3.69 5.58 3.58
N MET A 36 -3.77 6.68 2.84
CA MET A 36 -2.98 7.88 3.18
C MET A 36 -3.50 8.55 4.46
N ASP A 37 -4.82 8.65 4.56
CA ASP A 37 -5.60 9.31 5.60
C ASP A 37 -6.94 8.56 5.79
N ASP A 38 -7.83 9.11 6.61
CA ASP A 38 -9.11 8.50 6.95
C ASP A 38 -10.29 8.87 6.02
N SER A 39 -10.07 9.64 4.96
CA SER A 39 -11.15 10.06 4.06
C SER A 39 -10.68 10.31 2.63
N PRO A 40 -11.36 9.73 1.63
CA PRO A 40 -11.09 10.07 0.22
C PRO A 40 -11.57 11.48 -0.16
N ASP A 41 -12.41 12.09 0.67
CA ASP A 41 -12.82 13.49 0.56
C ASP A 41 -11.88 14.34 1.41
N ALA A 42 -11.09 15.19 0.74
CA ALA A 42 -10.05 16.02 1.35
C ALA A 42 -10.59 16.94 2.45
N GLU A 43 -11.83 17.42 2.33
CA GLU A 43 -12.43 18.32 3.33
C GLU A 43 -12.84 17.56 4.62
N LYS A 44 -12.97 16.24 4.53
CA LYS A 44 -13.40 15.37 5.64
C LYS A 44 -12.25 14.64 6.32
N VAL A 45 -11.01 14.86 5.89
CA VAL A 45 -9.82 14.27 6.52
C VAL A 45 -9.69 14.77 7.95
N LYS A 46 -9.61 13.84 8.89
CA LYS A 46 -9.36 14.13 10.32
C LYS A 46 -8.06 13.50 10.81
N THR A 47 -7.63 12.42 10.17
CA THR A 47 -6.44 11.66 10.57
C THR A 47 -5.55 11.40 9.37
N GLN A 48 -4.32 11.93 9.40
CA GLN A 48 -3.31 11.69 8.37
C GLN A 48 -2.41 10.51 8.79
N TYR A 49 -2.77 9.29 8.39
CA TYR A 49 -2.09 8.08 8.85
C TYR A 49 -0.62 8.01 8.44
N VAL A 50 -0.32 8.35 7.18
CA VAL A 50 1.06 8.31 6.69
C VAL A 50 1.94 9.33 7.42
N GLU A 51 1.43 10.53 7.67
CA GLU A 51 2.18 11.56 8.40
C GLU A 51 2.49 11.12 9.83
N LEU A 52 1.50 10.55 10.53
CA LEU A 52 1.69 9.99 11.87
C LEU A 52 2.68 8.82 11.87
N ALA A 53 2.64 7.95 10.86
CA ALA A 53 3.58 6.85 10.69
C ALA A 53 5.01 7.32 10.43
N VAL A 54 5.19 8.33 9.59
CA VAL A 54 6.49 8.95 9.32
C VAL A 54 7.05 9.64 10.57
N ALA A 55 6.21 10.35 11.33
CA ALA A 55 6.61 10.97 12.59
C ALA A 55 7.05 9.91 13.63
N ALA A 56 6.32 8.81 13.74
CA ALA A 56 6.67 7.69 14.61
C ALA A 56 8.01 7.06 14.17
N ALA A 57 8.21 6.80 12.87
CA ALA A 57 9.46 6.27 12.33
C ALA A 57 10.67 7.15 12.69
N GLN A 58 10.53 8.47 12.53
CA GLN A 58 11.58 9.44 12.86
C GLN A 58 11.91 9.44 14.36
N ALA A 59 10.90 9.26 15.21
CA ALA A 59 11.07 9.12 16.66
C ALA A 59 11.57 7.73 17.11
N GLY A 60 11.79 6.79 16.18
CA GLY A 60 12.17 5.41 16.50
C GLY A 60 11.06 4.62 17.20
N LYS A 61 9.79 5.01 16.99
CA LYS A 61 8.60 4.40 17.59
C LYS A 61 7.72 3.76 16.51
N LEU A 62 6.80 2.89 16.95
CA LEU A 62 5.73 2.38 16.09
C LEU A 62 4.55 3.37 16.08
N PRO A 63 3.87 3.55 14.94
CA PRO A 63 2.65 4.36 14.91
C PRO A 63 1.51 3.69 15.66
N THR A 64 0.58 4.50 16.14
CA THR A 64 -0.63 4.04 16.83
C THR A 64 -1.47 3.11 15.96
N LYS A 65 -1.57 3.40 14.66
CA LYS A 65 -2.13 2.47 13.66
C LYS A 65 -1.01 2.01 12.72
N GLN A 66 -0.82 0.70 12.65
CA GLN A 66 0.15 0.06 11.73
C GLN A 66 -0.53 -0.45 10.46
N GLU A 67 -1.86 -0.60 10.47
CA GLU A 67 -2.62 -1.05 9.32
C GLU A 67 -3.94 -0.30 9.20
N THR A 68 -4.30 0.10 7.98
CA THR A 68 -5.65 0.57 7.66
C THR A 68 -6.08 0.01 6.30
N VAL A 69 -7.39 -0.03 6.06
CA VAL A 69 -7.91 -0.43 4.75
C VAL A 69 -7.56 0.64 3.73
N ALA A 70 -6.80 0.27 2.69
CA ALA A 70 -6.56 1.14 1.55
C ALA A 70 -7.88 1.41 0.79
N ILE A 71 -8.15 2.68 0.50
CA ILE A 71 -9.36 3.11 -0.21
C ILE A 71 -8.95 3.72 -1.55
N GLY A 72 -9.34 3.06 -2.64
CA GLY A 72 -9.00 3.53 -3.97
C GLY A 72 -9.36 2.54 -5.08
N CYS A 73 -8.83 2.78 -6.27
CA CYS A 73 -8.97 1.85 -7.39
C CYS A 73 -8.12 0.60 -7.15
N ARG A 74 -8.57 -0.58 -7.58
CA ARG A 74 -7.71 -1.78 -7.57
C ARG A 74 -6.60 -1.66 -8.60
N ILE A 75 -5.41 -2.16 -8.26
CA ILE A 75 -4.31 -2.32 -9.21
C ILE A 75 -4.76 -3.23 -10.34
N ARG A 76 -4.56 -2.79 -11.59
CA ARG A 76 -4.87 -3.58 -12.78
C ARG A 76 -3.74 -4.57 -13.05
N ILE A 77 -3.92 -5.80 -12.57
CA ILE A 77 -2.95 -6.87 -12.77
C ILE A 77 -3.06 -7.44 -14.19
N GLU A 78 -1.92 -7.67 -14.84
CA GLU A 78 -1.87 -8.34 -16.13
C GLU A 78 -2.39 -9.77 -15.99
N ARG A 79 -3.37 -10.13 -16.82
CA ARG A 79 -3.98 -11.46 -16.77
C ARG A 79 -3.06 -12.46 -17.46
N SER A 80 -2.41 -13.34 -16.69
CA SER A 80 -1.88 -14.56 -17.31
C SER A 80 -3.05 -15.44 -17.74
N ARG A 81 -3.20 -15.64 -19.04
CA ARG A 81 -4.16 -16.62 -19.56
C ARG A 81 -3.64 -17.99 -19.15
N ARG A 82 -4.30 -18.63 -18.16
CA ARG A 82 -4.06 -20.05 -17.90
C ARG A 82 -4.39 -20.82 -19.18
N ASN A 83 -3.38 -21.44 -19.79
CA ASN A 83 -3.62 -22.41 -20.84
C ASN A 83 -4.44 -23.55 -20.24
N ARG A 84 -5.72 -23.62 -20.60
CA ARG A 84 -6.53 -24.82 -20.37
C ARG A 84 -6.06 -25.84 -21.40
N SER A 85 -4.95 -26.51 -21.11
CA SER A 85 -4.60 -27.74 -21.83
C SER A 85 -5.76 -28.71 -21.62
N GLY A 86 -6.41 -29.08 -22.72
CA GLY A 86 -7.66 -29.83 -22.72
C GLY A 86 -7.57 -31.14 -21.96
N GLY A 87 -8.54 -31.37 -21.08
CA GLY A 87 -8.93 -32.72 -20.70
C GLY A 87 -9.84 -33.26 -21.79
N LYS A 88 -9.38 -34.32 -22.47
CA LYS A 88 -10.30 -35.32 -23.01
C LYS A 88 -10.90 -36.11 -21.86
#